data_AF-A0A444R192-F1
#
_entry.id   AF-A0A444R192-F1
#
_cell.length_a   1.000
_cell.length_b   1.000
_cell.length_c   1.000
_cell.angle_alpha   90.00
_cell.angle_beta   90.00
_cell.angle_gamma   90.00
#
_symmetry.space_group_name_H-M   'P 1'
#
loop_
_entity.id
_entity.type
_entity.pdbx_description
1 polymer ?
#
loop_
_entity_poly.entity_id
_entity_poly.type
_entity_poly.pdbx_seq_one_letter_code
_entity_poly.pdbx_strand_id
1 'polypeptide(L)'
;DIHLHETTPAGVAAINYMVETVEKTPQLKGKLTISHAFALATLNEQQVDELAHRMAAQRISIASTVPIGTLHMPLKQLHDKGVKVMTGTDSVIDHWSPYGLGDMLEKANLYAQLYIRPNEQNLSRSLFLATGDVLPLNEKGERVWPKAQDDASFVLVDASCSAEAVARISPRTATFHKGQLVWGSVAG
;
A
#
# COMPACT_ATOMS: atom_id res chain seq x y z
N ASP A 1 -6.38 9.36 -11.57
CA ASP A 1 -6.60 7.99 -11.09
C ASP A 1 -7.58 7.30 -12.02
N ILE A 2 -7.28 6.10 -12.49
CA ILE A 2 -8.11 5.33 -13.44
C ILE A 2 -8.39 3.97 -12.82
N HIS A 3 -9.67 3.64 -12.62
CA HIS A 3 -10.09 2.33 -12.12
C HIS A 3 -10.12 1.33 -13.27
N LEU A 4 -9.38 0.22 -13.12
CA LEU A 4 -9.29 -0.84 -14.12
C LEU A 4 -9.54 -2.20 -13.46
N HIS A 5 -10.72 -2.75 -13.70
CA HIS A 5 -11.19 -4.01 -13.10
C HIS A 5 -11.02 -5.20 -14.05
N GLU A 6 -10.78 -4.94 -15.33
CA GLU A 6 -10.68 -5.94 -16.37
C GLU A 6 -9.53 -6.91 -16.06
N THR A 7 -9.84 -8.20 -16.04
CA THR A 7 -8.88 -9.30 -15.88
C THR A 7 -8.55 -9.99 -17.20
N THR A 8 -9.26 -9.62 -18.27
CA THR A 8 -9.08 -10.19 -19.62
C THR A 8 -7.83 -9.59 -20.29
N PRO A 9 -7.39 -10.13 -21.44
CA PRO A 9 -6.30 -9.53 -22.21
C PRO A 9 -6.53 -8.04 -22.57
N ALA A 10 -7.78 -7.58 -22.62
CA ALA A 10 -8.11 -6.17 -22.81
C ALA A 10 -7.62 -5.29 -21.65
N GLY A 11 -7.64 -5.80 -20.41
CA GLY A 11 -7.09 -5.09 -19.25
C GLY A 11 -5.57 -4.93 -19.35
N VAL A 12 -4.86 -5.97 -19.76
CA VAL A 12 -3.40 -5.91 -20.01
C VAL A 12 -3.08 -4.91 -21.12
N ALA A 13 -3.86 -4.93 -22.21
CA ALA A 13 -3.71 -3.97 -23.31
C ALA A 13 -3.96 -2.54 -22.85
N ALA A 14 -4.98 -2.31 -22.02
CA ALA A 14 -5.27 -1.00 -21.44
C ALA A 14 -4.13 -0.49 -20.55
N ILE A 15 -3.54 -1.34 -19.70
CA ILE A 15 -2.37 -0.96 -18.89
C ILE A 15 -1.19 -0.58 -19.78
N ASN A 16 -0.87 -1.39 -20.79
CA ASN A 16 0.23 -1.07 -21.71
C ASN A 16 -0.02 0.25 -22.45
N TYR A 17 -1.24 0.47 -22.94
CA TYR A 17 -1.61 1.73 -23.58
C TYR A 17 -1.44 2.93 -22.64
N MET A 18 -1.87 2.83 -21.39
CA MET A 18 -1.69 3.88 -20.39
C MET A 18 -0.20 4.17 -20.12
N VAL A 19 0.61 3.12 -19.93
CA VAL A 19 2.07 3.26 -19.73
C VAL A 19 2.73 3.92 -20.94
N GLU A 20 2.44 3.45 -22.16
CA GLU A 20 2.96 4.05 -23.40
C GLU A 20 2.55 5.51 -23.58
N THR A 21 1.32 5.85 -23.20
CA THR A 21 0.81 7.22 -23.29
C THR A 21 1.62 8.15 -22.38
N VAL A 22 1.94 7.70 -21.15
CA VAL A 22 2.80 8.45 -20.22
C VAL A 22 4.23 8.52 -20.74
N GLU A 23 4.78 7.44 -21.29
CA GLU A 23 6.12 7.42 -21.91
C GLU A 23 6.24 8.43 -23.06
N LYS A 24 5.21 8.55 -23.90
CA LYS A 24 5.16 9.47 -25.05
C LYS A 24 4.84 10.92 -24.65
N THR A 25 4.32 11.14 -23.44
CA THR A 25 3.83 12.46 -22.98
C THR A 25 4.49 12.85 -21.66
N PRO A 26 5.69 13.47 -21.68
CA PRO A 26 6.47 13.78 -20.47
C PRO A 26 5.71 14.55 -19.38
N GLN A 27 4.71 15.36 -19.76
CA GLN A 27 3.87 16.13 -18.85
C GLN A 27 2.97 15.27 -17.95
N LEU A 28 2.78 13.98 -18.30
CA LEU A 28 1.99 13.00 -17.54
C LEU A 28 2.83 12.19 -16.54
N LYS A 29 4.17 12.30 -16.59
CA LYS A 29 5.06 11.58 -15.67
C LYS A 29 4.69 11.88 -14.22
N GLY A 30 4.48 10.83 -13.41
CA GLY A 30 4.07 10.96 -12.02
C GLY A 30 2.62 11.39 -11.78
N LYS A 31 1.77 11.41 -12.82
CA LYS A 31 0.35 11.82 -12.72
C LYS A 31 -0.66 10.69 -12.94
N LEU A 32 -0.19 9.48 -13.22
CA LEU A 32 -1.04 8.32 -13.42
C LEU A 32 -1.01 7.40 -12.19
N THR A 33 -2.20 7.16 -11.66
CA THR A 33 -2.50 6.07 -10.73
C THR A 33 -3.47 5.12 -11.42
N ILE A 34 -3.20 3.82 -11.33
CA ILE A 34 -4.12 2.77 -11.79
C ILE A 34 -4.67 2.07 -10.54
N SER A 35 -5.96 2.23 -10.30
CA SER A 35 -6.69 1.59 -9.20
C SER A 35 -7.16 0.19 -9.60
N HIS A 36 -7.06 -0.74 -8.65
CA HIS A 36 -7.24 -2.19 -8.79
C HIS A 36 -6.18 -2.87 -9.66
N ALA A 37 -6.13 -2.50 -10.95
CA ALA A 37 -5.21 -3.06 -11.93
C ALA A 37 -5.23 -4.61 -11.97
N PHE A 38 -6.40 -5.24 -11.85
CA PHE A 38 -6.51 -6.70 -11.68
C PHE A 38 -5.89 -7.51 -12.81
N ALA A 39 -5.79 -6.96 -14.03
CA ALA A 39 -5.03 -7.54 -15.13
C ALA A 39 -3.57 -7.86 -14.79
N LEU A 40 -2.93 -7.17 -13.83
CA LEU A 40 -1.56 -7.48 -13.41
C LEU A 40 -1.46 -8.87 -12.75
N ALA A 41 -2.52 -9.36 -12.13
CA ALA A 41 -2.55 -10.69 -11.52
C ALA A 41 -2.63 -11.83 -12.56
N THR A 42 -2.89 -11.53 -13.83
CA THR A 42 -2.98 -12.53 -14.91
C THR A 42 -1.68 -12.68 -15.70
N LEU A 43 -0.70 -11.81 -15.43
CA LEU A 43 0.62 -11.83 -16.03
C LEU A 43 1.56 -12.78 -15.27
N ASN A 44 2.54 -13.34 -15.99
CA ASN A 44 3.63 -14.07 -15.35
C ASN A 44 4.68 -13.11 -14.75
N GLU A 45 5.59 -13.65 -13.95
CA GLU A 45 6.62 -12.87 -13.24
C GLU A 45 7.46 -11.99 -14.18
N GLN A 46 7.90 -12.51 -15.33
CA GLN A 46 8.70 -11.74 -16.28
C GLN A 46 7.92 -10.58 -16.88
N GLN A 47 6.66 -10.81 -17.25
CA GLN A 47 5.78 -9.77 -17.82
C GLN A 47 5.51 -8.66 -16.79
N VAL A 48 5.29 -9.02 -15.53
CA VAL A 48 5.16 -8.04 -14.45
C VAL A 48 6.47 -7.29 -14.27
N ASP A 49 7.62 -7.95 -14.36
CA ASP A 49 8.93 -7.33 -14.19
C ASP A 49 9.19 -6.21 -15.22
N GLU A 50 8.97 -6.53 -16.49
CA GLU A 50 9.13 -5.60 -17.62
C GLU A 50 8.20 -4.39 -17.46
N LEU A 51 6.94 -4.64 -17.10
CA LEU A 51 5.95 -3.60 -16.91
C LEU A 51 6.24 -2.74 -15.67
N ALA A 52 6.66 -3.35 -14.56
CA ALA A 52 7.02 -2.67 -13.32
C ALA A 52 8.21 -1.74 -13.54
N HIS A 53 9.22 -2.16 -14.31
CA HIS A 53 10.36 -1.34 -14.67
C HIS A 53 9.93 -0.06 -15.41
N ARG A 54 9.04 -0.21 -16.40
CA ARG A 54 8.47 0.92 -17.16
C ARG A 54 7.64 1.84 -16.25
N MET A 55 6.77 1.27 -15.42
CA MET A 55 5.95 2.02 -14.47
C MET A 55 6.79 2.85 -13.49
N ALA A 56 7.84 2.24 -12.91
CA ALA A 56 8.75 2.92 -11.99
C ALA A 56 9.48 4.09 -12.68
N ALA A 57 10.00 3.88 -13.90
CA ALA A 57 10.67 4.94 -14.67
C ALA A 57 9.75 6.15 -14.92
N GLN A 58 8.45 5.92 -15.09
CA GLN A 58 7.44 6.95 -15.31
C GLN A 58 6.73 7.45 -14.05
N ARG A 59 7.10 6.92 -12.87
CA ARG A 59 6.45 7.22 -11.58
C ARG A 59 4.93 6.95 -11.60
N ILE A 60 4.52 5.91 -12.33
CA ILE A 60 3.15 5.42 -12.31
C ILE A 60 2.94 4.69 -10.98
N SER A 61 1.81 4.92 -10.31
CA SER A 61 1.47 4.28 -9.05
C SER A 61 0.32 3.29 -9.21
N ILE A 62 0.29 2.26 -8.36
CA ILE A 62 -0.83 1.32 -8.27
C ILE A 62 -1.56 1.55 -6.95
N ALA A 63 -2.88 1.60 -6.99
CA ALA A 63 -3.73 1.58 -5.79
C ALA A 63 -4.45 0.22 -5.71
N SER A 64 -4.30 -0.49 -4.60
CA SER A 64 -4.87 -1.83 -4.43
C SER A 64 -5.69 -1.95 -3.15
N THR A 65 -6.75 -2.75 -3.20
CA THR A 65 -7.50 -3.15 -2.00
C THR A 65 -6.86 -4.30 -1.23
N VAL A 66 -5.75 -4.83 -1.74
CA VAL A 66 -5.11 -6.07 -1.29
C VAL A 66 -6.13 -7.23 -1.37
N PRO A 67 -6.60 -7.57 -2.59
CA PRO A 67 -7.65 -8.57 -2.76
C PRO A 67 -7.21 -9.94 -2.24
N ILE A 68 -8.13 -10.63 -1.56
CA ILE A 68 -7.97 -12.00 -1.08
C ILE A 68 -8.75 -12.93 -2.00
N GLY A 69 -8.18 -14.10 -2.33
CA GLY A 69 -8.85 -15.12 -3.14
C GLY A 69 -8.11 -15.40 -4.44
N THR A 70 -8.86 -15.52 -5.54
CA THR A 70 -8.33 -15.97 -6.84
C THR A 70 -7.44 -14.92 -7.54
N LEU A 71 -7.59 -13.64 -7.22
CA LEU A 71 -6.79 -12.55 -7.78
C LEU A 71 -5.64 -12.20 -6.84
N HIS A 72 -4.54 -12.94 -6.93
CA HIS A 72 -3.33 -12.65 -6.18
C HIS A 72 -2.48 -11.60 -6.92
N MET A 73 -2.64 -10.33 -6.54
CA MET A 73 -1.95 -9.21 -7.18
C MET A 73 -0.42 -9.27 -6.96
N PRO A 74 0.44 -8.90 -7.93
CA PRO A 74 1.89 -8.94 -7.78
C PRO A 74 2.44 -7.70 -7.03
N LEU A 75 1.81 -7.32 -5.92
CA LEU A 75 2.10 -6.07 -5.19
C LEU A 75 3.53 -6.01 -4.68
N LYS A 76 4.05 -7.12 -4.14
CA LYS A 76 5.43 -7.18 -3.67
C LYS A 76 6.43 -6.95 -4.80
N GLN A 77 6.23 -7.61 -5.93
CA GLN A 77 7.12 -7.48 -7.09
C GLN A 77 7.12 -6.04 -7.62
N LEU A 78 5.94 -5.42 -7.73
CA LEU A 78 5.79 -4.01 -8.13
C LEU A 78 6.54 -3.09 -7.16
N HIS A 79 6.33 -3.25 -5.87
CA HIS A 79 6.98 -2.45 -4.82
C HIS A 79 8.50 -2.62 -4.84
N ASP A 80 9.01 -3.86 -4.90
CA ASP A 80 10.45 -4.16 -4.97
C ASP A 80 11.12 -3.52 -6.20
N LYS A 81 10.37 -3.34 -7.30
CA LYS A 81 10.84 -2.68 -8.53
C LYS A 81 10.73 -1.15 -8.48
N GLY A 82 10.26 -0.58 -7.37
CA GLY A 82 10.15 0.86 -7.16
C GLY A 82 8.85 1.47 -7.68
N VAL A 83 7.85 0.67 -8.02
CA VAL A 83 6.49 1.16 -8.29
C VAL A 83 5.87 1.56 -6.96
N LYS A 84 5.35 2.79 -6.87
CA LYS A 84 4.63 3.22 -5.67
C LYS A 84 3.32 2.43 -5.56
N VAL A 85 3.21 1.63 -4.50
CA VAL A 85 2.01 0.86 -4.18
C VAL A 85 1.28 1.53 -3.02
N MET A 86 0.06 1.98 -3.28
CA MET A 86 -0.84 2.52 -2.27
C MET A 86 -1.94 1.49 -2.01
N THR A 87 -2.48 1.50 -0.80
CA THR A 87 -3.64 0.67 -0.47
C THR A 87 -4.82 1.52 -0.01
N GLY A 88 -6.02 0.98 -0.24
CA GLY A 88 -7.26 1.61 0.17
C GLY A 88 -8.29 0.56 0.56
N THR A 89 -9.30 0.97 1.33
CA THR A 89 -10.42 0.08 1.69
C THR A 89 -11.38 -0.15 0.52
N ASP A 90 -11.47 0.82 -0.40
CA ASP A 90 -12.48 0.88 -1.46
C ASP A 90 -13.89 1.04 -0.86
N SER A 91 -14.70 -0.01 -0.84
CA SER A 91 -16.02 0.02 -0.20
C SER A 91 -15.96 -0.06 1.33
N VAL A 92 -16.82 0.71 2.00
CA VAL A 92 -17.02 0.71 3.45
C VAL A 92 -18.49 0.41 3.73
N ILE A 93 -18.83 -0.88 3.86
CA ILE A 93 -20.18 -1.38 4.20
C ILE A 93 -21.25 -0.72 3.32
N ASP A 94 -21.23 -1.06 2.04
CA ASP A 94 -22.11 -0.49 1.02
C ASP A 94 -22.73 -1.58 0.13
N HIS A 95 -23.32 -1.16 -0.99
CA HIS A 95 -23.97 -2.07 -1.95
C HIS A 95 -22.98 -2.91 -2.77
N TRP A 96 -21.69 -2.58 -2.76
CA TRP A 96 -20.62 -3.31 -3.45
C TRP A 96 -19.95 -4.32 -2.53
N SER A 97 -19.79 -3.99 -1.25
CA SER A 97 -19.16 -4.86 -0.27
C SER A 97 -19.77 -4.70 1.12
N PRO A 98 -20.10 -5.81 1.81
CA PRO A 98 -20.48 -5.76 3.21
C PRO A 98 -19.26 -5.53 4.14
N TYR A 99 -18.04 -5.55 3.59
CA TYR A 99 -16.79 -5.37 4.32
C TYR A 99 -16.29 -3.92 4.23
N GLY A 100 -15.22 -3.63 4.97
CA GLY A 100 -14.49 -2.36 4.91
C GLY A 100 -14.37 -1.69 6.26
N LEU A 101 -13.25 -1.90 6.95
CA LEU A 101 -13.02 -1.35 8.29
C LEU A 101 -12.48 0.09 8.30
N GLY A 102 -12.07 0.61 7.14
CA GLY A 102 -11.37 1.90 7.06
C GLY A 102 -10.01 1.89 7.80
N ASP A 103 -9.43 0.71 8.01
CA ASP A 103 -8.24 0.50 8.84
C ASP A 103 -7.02 0.16 7.99
N MET A 104 -6.01 1.00 8.04
CA MET A 104 -4.78 0.78 7.26
C MET A 104 -3.87 -0.30 7.87
N LEU A 105 -3.98 -0.58 9.18
CA LEU A 105 -3.29 -1.73 9.77
C LEU A 105 -3.90 -3.05 9.26
N GLU A 106 -5.20 -3.08 8.95
CA GLU A 106 -5.82 -4.23 8.29
C GLU A 106 -5.20 -4.46 6.90
N LYS A 107 -4.98 -3.41 6.10
CA LYS A 107 -4.30 -3.55 4.81
C LYS A 107 -2.85 -4.00 4.93
N ALA A 108 -2.10 -3.47 5.88
CA ALA A 108 -0.73 -3.91 6.16
C ALA A 108 -0.68 -5.38 6.62
N ASN A 109 -1.67 -5.81 7.42
CA ASN A 109 -1.81 -7.17 7.91
C ASN A 109 -2.14 -8.14 6.76
N LEU A 110 -3.13 -7.81 5.93
CA LEU A 110 -3.50 -8.63 4.76
C LEU A 110 -2.33 -8.77 3.79
N TYR A 111 -1.60 -7.68 3.54
CA TYR A 111 -0.40 -7.73 2.72
C TYR A 111 0.66 -8.65 3.32
N ALA A 112 0.88 -8.57 4.63
CA ALA A 112 1.83 -9.46 5.29
C ALA A 112 1.43 -10.94 5.15
N GLN A 113 0.15 -11.26 5.36
CA GLN A 113 -0.34 -12.63 5.21
C GLN A 113 -0.17 -13.19 3.80
N LEU A 114 -0.38 -12.34 2.77
CA LEU A 114 -0.33 -12.77 1.38
C LEU A 114 1.08 -12.84 0.79
N TYR A 115 1.96 -11.90 1.14
CA TYR A 115 3.21 -11.69 0.41
C TYR A 115 4.47 -11.89 1.24
N ILE A 116 4.34 -11.98 2.56
CA ILE A 116 5.48 -11.92 3.47
C ILE A 116 5.57 -13.18 4.31
N ARG A 117 6.76 -13.77 4.38
CA ARG A 117 7.00 -14.85 5.35
C ARG A 117 7.01 -14.28 6.77
N PRO A 118 6.28 -14.90 7.71
CA PRO A 118 6.12 -14.35 9.05
C PRO A 118 7.43 -14.45 9.83
N ASN A 119 8.15 -13.35 9.87
CA ASN A 119 9.17 -13.07 10.87
C ASN A 119 9.02 -11.60 11.32
N GLU A 120 9.60 -11.28 12.47
CA GLU A 120 9.45 -9.95 13.07
C GLU A 120 9.90 -8.82 12.12
N GLN A 121 11.07 -8.98 11.49
CA GLN A 121 11.63 -8.00 10.58
C GLN A 121 10.67 -7.70 9.42
N ASN A 122 10.29 -8.71 8.66
CA ASN A 122 9.46 -8.54 7.47
C ASN A 122 8.06 -8.04 7.82
N LEU A 123 7.49 -8.50 8.93
CA LEU A 123 6.20 -8.03 9.41
C LEU A 123 6.26 -6.56 9.84
N SER A 124 7.35 -6.13 10.47
CA SER A 124 7.55 -4.70 10.75
C SER A 124 7.63 -3.87 9.47
N ARG A 125 8.17 -4.43 8.38
CA ARG A 125 8.30 -3.72 7.09
C ARG A 125 6.96 -3.50 6.43
N SER A 126 5.99 -4.42 6.52
CA SER A 126 4.68 -4.24 5.85
C SER A 126 3.88 -3.05 6.40
N LEU A 127 4.27 -2.48 7.54
CA LEU A 127 3.75 -1.21 8.05
C LEU A 127 3.86 -0.06 7.04
N PHE A 128 4.77 -0.15 6.06
CA PHE A 128 4.96 0.85 5.01
C PHE A 128 3.64 1.22 4.31
N LEU A 129 2.74 0.25 4.13
CA LEU A 129 1.43 0.47 3.53
C LEU A 129 0.55 1.41 4.34
N ALA A 130 0.58 1.26 5.67
CA ALA A 130 -0.23 2.08 6.56
C ALA A 130 0.36 3.48 6.80
N THR A 131 1.64 3.66 6.49
CA THR A 131 2.43 4.86 6.80
C THR A 131 2.88 5.64 5.56
N GLY A 132 2.54 5.16 4.36
CA GLY A 132 2.89 5.81 3.11
C GLY A 132 4.40 5.74 2.81
N ASP A 133 4.98 4.54 2.90
CA ASP A 133 6.40 4.23 2.65
C ASP A 133 7.39 4.73 3.73
N VAL A 134 6.90 5.20 4.90
CA VAL A 134 7.75 5.70 5.98
C VAL A 134 7.80 4.71 7.15
N LEU A 135 8.99 4.18 7.45
CA LEU A 135 9.16 3.18 8.52
C LEU A 135 9.88 3.76 9.74
N PRO A 136 9.53 3.33 10.98
CA PRO A 136 10.20 3.79 12.20
C PRO A 136 11.69 3.46 12.25
N LEU A 137 12.08 2.29 11.75
CA LEU A 137 13.45 1.79 11.72
C LEU A 137 13.92 1.65 10.27
N ASN A 138 15.21 1.85 9.99
CA ASN A 138 15.81 1.49 8.70
C ASN A 138 16.28 0.02 8.67
N GLU A 139 16.91 -0.42 7.58
CA GLU A 139 17.43 -1.80 7.43
C GLU A 139 18.52 -2.18 8.44
N LYS A 140 19.17 -1.20 9.08
CA LYS A 140 20.15 -1.42 10.15
C LYS A 140 19.51 -1.45 11.55
N GLY A 141 18.20 -1.29 11.65
CA GLY A 141 17.48 -1.18 12.91
C GLY A 141 17.62 0.19 13.61
N GLU A 142 18.16 1.19 12.93
CA GLU A 142 18.30 2.53 13.48
C GLU A 142 16.97 3.27 13.39
N ARG A 143 16.58 3.98 14.46
CA ARG A 143 15.36 4.80 14.46
C ARG A 143 15.51 5.98 13.50
N VAL A 144 14.65 6.01 12.49
CA VAL A 144 14.58 7.08 11.48
C VAL A 144 13.24 7.80 11.44
N TRP A 145 12.20 7.32 12.12
CA TRP A 145 10.91 8.01 12.21
C TRP A 145 10.17 7.64 13.52
N PRO A 146 9.37 8.55 14.11
CA PRO A 146 9.31 10.00 13.83
C PRO A 146 10.53 10.75 14.38
N LYS A 147 10.87 11.89 13.75
CA LYS A 147 11.93 12.83 14.14
C LYS A 147 11.34 14.16 14.61
N ALA A 148 12.14 14.94 15.34
CA ALA A 148 11.79 16.34 15.63
C ALA A 148 11.59 17.09 14.30
N GLN A 149 10.61 18.01 14.27
CA GLN A 149 10.16 18.76 13.08
C GLN A 149 9.31 17.96 12.07
N ASP A 150 9.08 16.66 12.28
CA ASP A 150 8.02 15.97 11.53
C ASP A 150 6.64 16.53 11.92
N ASP A 151 5.67 16.42 11.02
CA ASP A 151 4.29 16.83 11.30
C ASP A 151 3.77 16.09 12.52
N ALA A 152 3.15 16.83 13.45
CA ALA A 152 2.63 16.27 14.71
C ALA A 152 1.27 15.58 14.52
N SER A 153 1.13 14.82 13.43
CA SER A 153 -0.04 14.00 13.13
C SER A 153 0.37 12.54 13.24
N PHE A 154 -0.11 11.87 14.28
CA PHE A 154 0.29 10.49 14.60
C PHE A 154 -0.81 9.77 15.36
N VAL A 155 -0.69 8.45 15.41
CA VAL A 155 -1.64 7.57 16.09
C VAL A 155 -0.88 6.76 17.14
N LEU A 156 -1.43 6.70 18.35
CA LEU A 156 -0.94 5.82 19.40
C LEU A 156 -1.62 4.45 19.28
N VAL A 157 -0.82 3.40 19.32
CA VAL A 157 -1.25 2.01 19.15
C VAL A 157 -0.77 1.21 20.36
N ASP A 158 -1.64 0.39 20.93
CA ASP A 158 -1.28 -0.50 22.04
C ASP A 158 -0.54 -1.74 21.50
N ALA A 159 0.76 -1.60 21.31
CA ALA A 159 1.68 -2.64 20.86
C ALA A 159 3.10 -2.37 21.34
N SER A 160 3.87 -3.42 21.61
CA SER A 160 5.28 -3.33 22.00
C SER A 160 6.22 -3.05 20.82
N CYS A 161 5.82 -3.41 19.59
CA CYS A 161 6.59 -3.17 18.38
C CYS A 161 5.71 -3.07 17.12
N SER A 162 6.29 -2.58 16.01
CA SER A 162 5.59 -2.48 14.72
C SER A 162 5.11 -3.81 14.18
N ALA A 163 5.86 -4.89 14.42
CA ALA A 163 5.47 -6.23 13.99
C ALA A 163 4.18 -6.68 14.70
N GLU A 164 4.10 -6.48 16.02
CA GLU A 164 2.89 -6.77 16.80
C GLU A 164 1.70 -5.92 16.33
N ALA A 165 1.91 -4.61 16.13
CA ALA A 165 0.87 -3.70 15.68
C ALA A 165 0.22 -4.17 14.37
N VAL A 166 1.03 -4.64 13.42
CA VAL A 166 0.54 -5.21 12.16
C VAL A 166 -0.07 -6.60 12.38
N ALA A 167 0.61 -7.53 13.06
CA ALA A 167 0.14 -8.92 13.21
C ALA A 167 -1.25 -9.00 13.85
N ARG A 168 -1.48 -8.17 14.86
CA ARG A 168 -2.68 -8.23 15.69
C ARG A 168 -3.72 -7.16 15.34
N ILE A 169 -3.42 -6.30 14.35
CA ILE A 169 -4.22 -5.12 14.03
C ILE A 169 -4.51 -4.37 15.35
N SER A 170 -3.44 -4.05 16.08
CA SER A 170 -3.54 -3.58 17.45
C SER A 170 -4.45 -2.35 17.58
N PRO A 171 -5.17 -2.22 18.72
CA PRO A 171 -6.11 -1.14 18.91
C PRO A 171 -5.39 0.20 18.98
N ARG A 172 -6.00 1.21 18.36
CA ARG A 172 -5.55 2.60 18.47
C ARG A 172 -6.12 3.18 19.76
N THR A 173 -5.28 3.86 20.53
CA THR A 173 -5.67 4.46 21.82
C THR A 173 -5.90 5.95 21.70
N ALA A 174 -5.18 6.63 20.80
CA ALA A 174 -5.33 8.06 20.54
C ALA A 174 -4.90 8.43 19.12
N THR A 175 -5.49 9.50 18.58
CA THR A 175 -5.08 10.10 17.30
C THR A 175 -4.82 11.59 17.50
N PHE A 176 -3.70 12.05 16.98
CA PHE A 176 -3.28 13.44 16.96
C PHE A 176 -3.26 13.95 15.53
N HIS A 177 -3.67 15.20 15.34
CA HIS A 177 -3.56 15.93 14.09
C HIS A 177 -2.96 17.30 14.38
N LYS A 178 -1.79 17.60 13.80
CA LYS A 178 -1.04 18.85 14.02
C LYS A 178 -0.86 19.20 15.51
N GLY A 179 -0.54 18.19 16.31
CA GLY A 179 -0.28 18.31 17.75
C GLY A 179 -1.54 18.36 18.62
N GLN A 180 -2.73 18.31 18.04
CA GLN A 180 -4.01 18.30 18.77
C GLN A 180 -4.55 16.89 18.87
N LEU A 181 -4.94 16.46 20.06
CA LEU A 181 -5.67 15.21 20.27
C LEU A 181 -7.06 15.35 19.62
N VAL A 182 -7.35 14.53 18.61
CA VAL A 182 -8.64 14.55 17.87
C VAL A 182 -9.53 13.35 18.18
N TRP A 183 -8.96 12.28 18.73
CA TRP A 183 -9.72 11.09 19.14
C TRP A 183 -8.97 10.30 20.21
N GLY A 184 -9.71 9.63 21.10
CA GLY A 184 -9.16 8.73 22.12
C GLY A 184 -8.63 9.45 23.36
N SER A 185 -7.72 8.80 24.07
CA SER A 185 -7.07 9.36 25.26
C SER A 185 -5.63 8.85 25.41
N VAL A 186 -4.79 9.68 26.01
CA VAL A 186 -3.46 9.25 26.47
C VAL A 186 -3.65 8.82 27.93
N ALA A 187 -3.32 7.56 28.26
CA ALA A 187 -3.27 7.15 29.65
C ALA A 187 -2.28 8.08 30.39
N GLY A 188 -2.77 8.74 31.44
CA GLY A 188 -1.96 9.62 32.30
C GLY A 188 -1.01 8.85 33.19
#